data_AF-A0A940TMC4-F1
#
_entry.id   AF-A0A940TMC4-F1
#
_cell.length_a   1.000
_cell.length_b   1.000
_cell.length_c   1.000
_cell.angle_alpha   90.00
_cell.angle_beta   90.00
_cell.angle_gamma   90.00
#
_symmetry.space_group_name_H-M   'P 1'
#
loop_
_entity.id
_entity.type
_entity.pdbx_description
1 polymer ?
#
loop_
_entity_poly.entity_id
_entity_poly.type
_entity_poly.pdbx_seq_one_letter_code
_entity_poly.pdbx_strand_id
1 'polypeptide(L)' 'MENRIREKALADERCQVGAVETSDGVYRVNSERCIGFGLCISTCPTEAIRMERRSPESIVAPPHTEYDWYR' A
#
# COMPACT_ATOMS: atom_id res chain seq x y z
N MET A 1 -10.38 31.94 12.52
CA MET A 1 -9.14 31.56 11.83
C MET A 1 -8.87 30.10 12.20
N GLU A 2 -9.61 29.17 11.58
CA GLU A 2 -9.43 27.73 11.80
C GLU A 2 -9.38 27.07 10.43
N ASN A 3 -8.25 27.25 9.74
CA ASN A 3 -7.88 26.39 8.62
C ASN A 3 -7.43 25.03 9.19
N ARG A 4 -8.37 24.28 9.74
CA ARG A 4 -8.18 22.85 9.97
C ARG A 4 -8.32 22.18 8.62
N ILE A 5 -7.21 22.05 7.91
CA ILE A 5 -7.09 21.17 6.76
C ILE A 5 -7.42 19.76 7.28
N ARG A 6 -8.69 19.37 7.15
CA ARG A 6 -9.18 18.01 7.41
C ARG A 6 -8.77 17.12 6.23
N GLU A 7 -7.49 17.10 5.89
CA GLU A 7 -6.92 16.17 4.91
C GLU A 7 -6.92 14.78 5.54
N LYS A 8 -8.09 14.15 5.50
CA LYS A 8 -8.23 12.71 5.59
C LYS A 8 -7.52 12.17 4.34
N ALA A 9 -6.20 12.01 4.38
CA ALA A 9 -5.51 11.16 3.44
C ALA A 9 -6.08 9.75 3.67
N LEU A 10 -7.08 9.37 2.86
CA LEU A 10 -7.78 8.09 2.95
C LEU A 10 -6.86 6.89 2.61
N ALA A 11 -5.55 7.02 2.74
CA ALA A 11 -4.60 5.95 2.39
C ALA A 11 -4.88 4.67 3.19
N ASP A 12 -5.30 4.79 4.46
CA ASP A 12 -5.77 3.67 5.30
C ASP A 12 -7.09 3.08 4.79
N GLU A 13 -8.17 3.85 4.73
CA GLU A 13 -9.50 3.38 4.28
C GLU A 13 -9.53 2.88 2.81
N ARG A 14 -8.58 3.33 1.97
CA ARG A 14 -8.42 2.87 0.58
C ARG A 14 -7.58 1.60 0.47
N CYS A 15 -6.81 1.25 1.49
CA CYS A 15 -5.98 0.06 1.46
C CYS A 15 -6.82 -1.18 1.75
N GLN A 16 -7.22 -1.88 0.69
CA GLN A 16 -8.06 -3.09 0.79
C GLN A 16 -7.46 -4.20 1.66
N VAL A 17 -6.14 -4.18 1.85
CA VAL A 17 -5.39 -5.16 2.64
C VAL A 17 -4.92 -4.63 3.99
N GLY A 18 -5.29 -3.39 4.35
CA GLY A 18 -4.92 -2.74 5.61
C GLY A 18 -3.41 -2.63 5.81
N ALA A 19 -2.66 -2.37 4.73
CA ALA A 19 -1.20 -2.21 4.77
C ALA A 19 -0.77 -0.76 5.05
N VAL A 20 -1.69 0.19 5.16
CA VAL A 20 -1.37 1.58 5.55
C VAL A 20 -1.85 1.79 6.97
N GLU A 21 -0.98 2.22 7.85
CA GLU A 21 -1.28 2.50 9.26
C GLU A 21 -1.10 4.00 9.53
N THR A 22 -1.86 4.55 10.47
CA THR A 22 -1.78 5.97 10.87
C THR A 22 -1.45 6.10 12.35
N SER A 23 -0.45 6.93 12.67
CA SER A 23 -0.02 7.26 14.03
C SER A 23 0.40 8.72 14.09
N ASP A 24 -0.15 9.51 15.00
CA ASP A 24 0.19 10.92 15.20
C ASP A 24 0.09 11.78 13.92
N GLY A 25 -0.88 11.46 13.04
CA GLY A 25 -1.07 12.14 11.77
C GLY A 25 -0.06 11.76 10.68
N VAL A 26 0.81 10.78 10.94
CA VAL A 26 1.76 10.23 9.98
C VAL A 26 1.24 8.88 9.47
N TYR A 27 1.26 8.70 8.15
CA TYR A 27 0.94 7.42 7.53
C TYR A 27 2.21 6.60 7.29
N ARG A 28 2.15 5.30 7.56
CA ARG A 28 3.22 4.34 7.30
C ARG A 28 2.68 3.17 6.48
N VAL A 29 3.46 2.71 5.51
CA VAL A 29 3.12 1.53 4.70
C VAL A 29 3.87 0.32 5.25
N ASN A 30 3.15 -0.72 5.64
CA ASN A 30 3.70 -2.04 5.90
C ASN A 30 3.98 -2.73 4.54
N SER A 31 5.25 -2.81 4.15
CA SER A 31 5.69 -3.36 2.87
C SER A 31 5.42 -4.86 2.74
N GLU A 32 5.38 -5.60 3.85
CA GLU A 32 5.10 -7.04 3.87
C GLU A 32 3.64 -7.33 3.51
N ARG A 33 2.72 -6.46 3.95
CA ARG A 33 1.29 -6.56 3.64
C ARG A 33 0.88 -5.87 2.33
N CYS A 34 1.71 -4.95 1.83
CA CYS A 34 1.40 -4.18 0.63
C CYS A 34 1.47 -5.07 -0.63
N ILE A 35 0.34 -5.21 -1.32
CA ILE A 35 0.22 -5.96 -2.58
C ILE A 35 0.44 -5.11 -3.85
N GLY A 36 0.77 -3.82 -3.69
CA GLY A 36 1.13 -2.95 -4.82
C GLY A 36 -0.05 -2.39 -5.63
N PHE A 37 -1.26 -2.28 -5.06
CA PHE A 37 -2.44 -1.77 -5.77
C PHE A 37 -2.36 -0.27 -6.13
N GLY A 38 -1.65 0.53 -5.33
CA GLY A 38 -1.32 1.92 -5.66
C GLY A 38 -2.38 2.99 -5.33
N LEU A 39 -3.54 2.64 -4.75
CA LEU A 39 -4.58 3.63 -4.41
C LEU A 39 -4.12 4.70 -3.40
N CYS A 40 -3.22 4.35 -2.48
CA CYS A 40 -2.68 5.32 -1.53
C CYS A 40 -1.82 6.39 -2.21
N ILE A 41 -1.20 6.09 -3.35
CA ILE A 41 -0.37 7.03 -4.11
C ILE A 41 -1.25 8.08 -4.78
N SER A 42 -2.31 7.64 -5.49
CA SER A 42 -3.21 8.54 -6.22
C SER A 42 -4.05 9.45 -5.34
N THR A 43 -4.11 9.16 -4.03
CA THR A 43 -4.91 9.91 -3.04
C THR A 43 -4.05 10.66 -2.02
N CYS A 44 -2.72 10.55 -2.08
CA CYS A 44 -1.83 11.25 -1.16
C CYS A 44 -1.71 12.73 -1.56
N PRO A 45 -2.26 13.68 -0.77
CA PRO A 45 -2.28 15.10 -1.16
C PRO A 45 -0.89 15.72 -1.21
N THR A 46 0.06 15.15 -0.46
CA THR A 46 1.44 15.64 -0.36
C THR A 46 2.42 14.85 -1.23
N GLU A 47 1.93 13.88 -2.02
CA GLU A 47 2.76 13.00 -2.86
C GLU A 47 3.90 12.29 -2.09
N ALA A 48 3.70 12.04 -0.79
CA ALA A 48 4.73 11.48 0.09
C ALA A 48 4.98 9.99 -0.13
N ILE A 49 4.06 9.28 -0.80
CA ILE A 49 4.12 7.84 -1.04
C ILE A 49 4.56 7.58 -2.48
N ARG A 50 5.53 6.68 -2.67
CA ARG A 50 6.00 6.22 -3.98
C ARG A 50 5.94 4.70 -4.08
N MET A 51 5.82 4.21 -5.31
CA MET A 51 5.89 2.77 -5.59
C MET A 51 7.33 2.40 -5.92
N GLU A 52 7.82 1.36 -5.26
CA GLU A 52 9.10 0.74 -5.59
C GLU A 52 8.86 -0.70 -6.03
N ARG A 53 9.55 -1.11 -7.09
CA ARG A 53 9.48 -2.48 -7.57
C ARG A 53 10.19 -3.38 -6.56
N ARG A 54 9.52 -4.45 -6.14
CA ARG A 54 10.14 -5.49 -5.32
C ARG A 54 11.40 -6.03 -6.01
N SER A 55 12.39 -6.41 -5.21
CA SER A 55 13.64 -6.97 -5.74
C SER A 55 13.33 -8.27 -6.49
N PRO A 56 14.05 -8.60 -7.59
CA PRO A 56 13.81 -9.82 -8.36
C PRO A 56 13.85 -11.10 -7.51
N GLU A 57 14.68 -11.11 -6.47
CA GLU A 57 14.86 -12.24 -5.55
C GLU A 57 13.63 -12.50 -4.67
N SER A 58 12.78 -11.47 -4.47
CA SER A 58 11.56 -11.56 -3.65
C SER A 58 10.29 -11.86 -4.45
N ILE A 59 10.40 -11.96 -5.78
CA ILE A 59 9.26 -12.24 -6.67
C ILE A 59 9.16 -13.75 -6.88
N VAL A 60 8.15 -14.35 -6.29
CA VAL A 60 7.79 -15.75 -6.55
C VAL A 60 6.77 -15.78 -7.69
N ALA A 61 7.08 -16.49 -8.77
CA ALA A 61 6.13 -16.68 -9.86
C ALA A 61 4.99 -17.59 -9.38
N PRO A 62 3.73 -17.27 -9.71
CA PRO A 62 2.66 -18.22 -9.51
C PRO A 62 2.95 -19.48 -10.33
N PRO A 63 2.59 -20.68 -9.83
CA PRO A 63 2.67 -21.89 -10.61
C PRO A 63 1.81 -21.78 -11.88
N HIS A 64 2.21 -22.52 -12.91
CA HIS A 64 1.60 -22.41 -14.24
C HIS A 64 0.26 -23.14 -14.35
N THR A 65 0.04 -24.15 -13.52
CA THR A 65 -1.18 -24.96 -13.51
C THR A 65 -1.71 -25.14 -12.10
N GLU A 66 -2.99 -25.52 -12.00
CA GLU A 66 -3.60 -25.90 -10.72
C GLU A 66 -2.86 -27.08 -10.05
N TYR A 67 -2.41 -28.05 -10.84
CA TYR A 67 -1.70 -29.23 -10.33
C TYR A 67 -0.37 -28.87 -9.67
N ASP A 68 0.33 -27.85 -10.19
CA ASP A 68 1.60 -27.36 -9.63
C ASP A 68 1.45 -26.71 -8.24
N TRP A 69 0.23 -26.30 -7.84
CA TRP A 69 -0.05 -25.77 -6.48
C TRP A 69 -0.11 -26.85 -5.41
N TYR A 70 -0.50 -28.07 -5.78
CA TYR A 70 -0.80 -29.15 -4.82
C TYR A 70 0.31 -30.19 -4.68
N ARG A 71 1.46 -29.95 -5.32
CA ARG A 71 2.64 -30.83 -5.25
C ARG A 71 3.52 -30.52 -4.05
#